data_AF-A0AA40ARC9-F1
#
_entry.id   AF-A0AA40ARC9-F1
#
_cell.length_a   1.000
_cell.length_b   1.000
_cell.length_c   1.000
_cell.angle_alpha   90.00
_cell.angle_beta   90.00
_cell.angle_gamma   90.00
#
_symmetry.space_group_name_H-M   'P 1'
#
loop_
_entity.id
_entity.type
_entity.pdbx_description
1 polymer ?
#
loop_
_entity_poly.entity_id
_entity_poly.type
_entity_poly.pdbx_seq_one_letter_code
_entity_poly.pdbx_strand_id
1 'polypeptide(L)' 'MPTQIASPIPIAASRRNLALVTNQDLFASLNATLASKNSQLLAPIHTIQEDDYSVPAPPPPSPVSFRDHWPQSMSIRR' A
#
# COMPACT_ATOMS: atom_id res chain seq x y z
N MET A 1 7.70 -10.38 -31.05
CA MET A 1 8.36 -11.25 -30.05
C MET A 1 7.28 -11.75 -29.12
N PRO A 2 6.98 -13.06 -29.01
CA PRO A 2 5.97 -13.52 -28.08
C PRO A 2 6.52 -13.47 -26.65
N THR A 3 5.77 -12.85 -25.75
CA THR A 3 6.12 -12.65 -24.35
C THR A 3 5.82 -13.92 -23.56
N GLN A 4 6.84 -14.58 -22.99
CA GLN A 4 6.65 -15.78 -22.18
C GLN A 4 6.35 -15.36 -20.73
N ILE A 5 5.10 -15.57 -20.29
CA ILE A 5 4.65 -15.24 -18.93
C ILE A 5 4.96 -16.46 -18.06
N ALA A 6 5.96 -16.35 -17.18
CA ALA A 6 6.25 -17.38 -16.20
C ALA A 6 5.11 -17.45 -15.16
N SER A 7 4.51 -18.62 -14.98
CA SER A 7 3.49 -18.85 -13.96
C SER A 7 4.13 -19.35 -12.65
N PRO A 8 3.61 -18.94 -11.48
CA PRO A 8 4.16 -19.38 -10.20
C PRO A 8 3.86 -20.86 -9.94
N ILE A 9 4.83 -21.56 -9.36
CA ILE A 9 4.70 -22.97 -8.97
C ILE A 9 3.87 -23.05 -7.67
N PRO A 10 2.80 -23.86 -7.63
CA PRO A 10 1.99 -24.02 -6.42
C PRO A 10 2.75 -24.79 -5.34
N ILE A 11 2.86 -24.20 -4.15
CA ILE A 11 3.45 -24.83 -2.97
C ILE A 11 2.34 -25.56 -2.21
N ALA A 12 2.49 -26.88 -1.99
CA ALA A 12 1.55 -27.65 -1.20
C ALA A 12 1.64 -27.23 0.28
N ALA A 13 0.50 -26.89 0.89
CA ALA A 13 0.43 -26.56 2.30
C ALA A 13 0.74 -27.81 3.15
N SER A 14 1.96 -27.87 3.69
CA SER A 14 2.40 -28.92 4.61
C SER A 14 1.56 -28.88 5.88
N ARG A 15 0.53 -29.74 5.97
CA ARG A 15 -0.27 -29.95 7.19
C ARG A 15 0.49 -30.81 8.20
N ARG A 16 1.64 -30.32 8.70
CA ARG A 16 2.28 -30.92 9.88
C ARG A 16 1.63 -30.30 11.12
N ASN A 17 1.13 -31.14 12.02
CA ASN A 17 0.52 -30.80 13.31
C ASN A 17 -0.96 -30.39 13.31
N LEU A 18 -1.85 -31.26 12.77
CA LEU A 18 -3.27 -31.23 13.18
C LEU A 18 -3.40 -31.80 14.60
N ALA A 19 -2.92 -31.07 15.59
CA ALA A 19 -3.20 -31.37 16.99
C ALA A 19 -4.65 -30.98 17.29
N LEU A 20 -5.39 -31.85 17.98
CA LEU A 20 -6.69 -31.51 18.55
C LEU A 20 -6.50 -30.37 19.53
N VAL A 21 -7.04 -29.19 19.22
CA VAL A 21 -6.98 -28.04 20.11
C VAL A 21 -7.83 -28.36 21.35
N THR A 22 -7.17 -28.51 22.49
CA THR A 22 -7.85 -28.74 23.77
C THR A 22 -8.14 -27.41 24.46
N ASN A 23 -9.05 -27.40 25.44
CA ASN A 23 -9.30 -26.20 26.25
C ASN A 23 -8.02 -25.71 26.93
N GLN A 24 -7.13 -26.61 27.31
CA GLN A 24 -5.83 -26.29 27.92
C GLN A 24 -4.92 -25.53 26.95
N ASP A 25 -4.90 -25.92 25.67
CA ASP A 25 -4.16 -25.20 24.63
C ASP A 25 -4.73 -23.79 24.38
N LEU A 26 -6.05 -23.64 24.45
CA LEU A 26 -6.70 -22.33 24.34
C LEU A 26 -6.28 -21.42 25.49
N PHE A 27 -6.35 -21.90 26.74
CA PHE A 27 -5.92 -21.11 27.90
C PHE A 27 -4.42 -20.80 27.86
N ALA A 28 -3.58 -21.74 27.43
CA ALA A 28 -2.14 -21.53 27.28
C ALA A 28 -1.83 -20.47 26.21
N SER A 29 -2.50 -20.51 25.06
CA SER A 29 -2.36 -19.52 23.98
C SER A 29 -2.78 -18.11 24.41
N LEU A 30 -3.91 -18.00 25.13
CA LEU A 30 -4.38 -16.74 25.68
C LEU A 30 -3.39 -16.15 26.69
N ASN A 31 -2.86 -16.99 27.60
CA ASN A 31 -1.88 -16.56 28.59
C ASN A 31 -0.57 -16.12 27.94
N ALA A 32 -0.07 -16.86 26.94
CA ALA A 32 1.11 -16.48 26.17
C ALA A 32 0.92 -15.14 25.45
N THR A 33 -0.26 -14.91 24.87
CA THR A 33 -0.61 -13.65 24.18
C THR A 33 -0.67 -12.47 25.16
N LEU A 34 -1.28 -12.66 26.33
CA LEU A 34 -1.36 -11.63 27.38
C LEU A 34 0.02 -11.30 27.97
N ALA A 35 0.85 -12.31 28.19
CA ALA A 35 2.23 -12.14 28.65
C ALA A 35 3.08 -11.38 27.61
N SER A 36 2.90 -11.66 26.32
CA SER A 36 3.59 -10.98 25.22
C SER A 36 3.19 -9.51 25.04
N LYS A 37 1.97 -9.13 25.45
CA LYS A 37 1.45 -7.76 25.28
C LYS A 37 2.19 -6.72 26.14
N ASN A 38 2.92 -7.18 27.17
CA ASN A 38 3.72 -6.31 28.02
C ASN A 38 5.12 -6.03 27.43
N SER A 39 5.60 -6.85 26.48
CA SER A 39 6.94 -6.74 25.90
C SER A 39 6.95 -6.18 24.48
N GLN A 40 5.85 -6.26 23.72
CA GLN A 40 5.74 -5.65 22.39
C GLN A 40 4.37 -5.01 22.19
N LEU A 41 4.35 -3.69 22.21
CA LEU A 41 3.29 -2.94 21.53
C LEU A 41 3.45 -3.22 20.03
N LEU A 42 2.60 -4.09 19.48
CA LEU A 42 2.62 -4.53 18.08
C LEU A 42 2.23 -3.42 17.08
N ALA A 43 1.66 -2.34 17.58
CA ALA A 43 1.59 -1.09 16.83
C ALA A 43 2.87 -0.31 17.16
N PRO A 44 3.62 0.18 16.15
CA PRO A 44 4.56 1.26 16.40
C PRO A 44 3.82 2.32 17.20
N ILE A 45 4.35 2.69 18.37
CA ILE A 45 3.93 3.93 19.02
C ILE A 45 4.46 5.03 18.10
N HIS A 46 3.78 5.26 16.98
CA HIS A 46 3.98 6.46 16.21
C HIS A 46 3.37 7.54 17.08
N THR A 47 4.24 8.21 17.86
CA THR A 47 3.88 9.48 18.46
C THR A 47 3.55 10.38 17.29
N ILE A 48 2.26 10.64 17.06
CA ILE A 48 1.79 11.58 16.05
C ILE A 48 2.56 12.88 16.28
N GLN A 49 3.47 13.19 15.35
CA GLN A 49 4.25 14.41 15.40
C GLN A 49 3.38 15.56 14.87
N GLU A 50 3.69 16.78 15.29
CA GLU A 50 2.95 17.98 14.90
C GLU A 50 2.84 18.15 13.37
N ASP A 51 3.84 17.68 12.62
CA ASP A 51 3.90 17.78 11.16
C ASP A 51 3.20 16.64 10.41
N ASP A 52 2.70 15.60 11.09
CA ASP A 52 2.07 14.41 10.48
C ASP A 52 0.73 14.74 9.80
N TYR A 53 0.17 15.91 10.12
CA TYR A 53 -1.03 16.49 9.48
C TYR A 53 -0.72 17.57 8.45
N SER A 54 0.54 17.75 8.07
CA SER A 54 0.88 18.68 6.98
C SER A 54 0.24 18.21 5.69
N VAL A 55 -0.70 19.02 5.18
CA VAL A 55 -1.36 18.75 3.90
C VAL A 55 -0.28 18.83 2.81
N PRO A 56 -0.09 17.78 1.99
CA PRO A 56 0.90 17.83 0.92
C PRO A 56 0.57 18.98 -0.02
N ALA A 57 1.60 19.56 -0.63
CA ALA A 57 1.42 20.62 -1.61
C ALA A 57 0.40 20.17 -2.68
N PRO A 58 -0.49 21.07 -3.14
CA PRO A 58 -1.46 20.73 -4.16
C PRO A 58 -0.74 20.25 -5.43
N PRO A 59 -1.37 19.37 -6.22
CA PRO A 59 -0.78 18.95 -7.49
C PRO A 59 -0.58 20.17 -8.41
N PRO A 60 0.45 20.17 -9.27
CA PRO A 60 0.67 21.24 -10.23
C PRO A 60 -0.54 21.36 -11.19
N PRO A 61 -0.81 22.57 -11.75
CA PRO A 61 -1.85 22.72 -12.74
C PRO A 61 -1.57 21.82 -13.96
N SER A 62 -2.63 21.30 -14.56
CA SER A 62 -2.49 20.52 -15.80
C SER A 62 -1.86 21.38 -16.90
N PRO A 63 -0.99 20.83 -17.76
CA PRO A 63 -0.42 21.59 -18.88
C PRO A 63 -1.53 22.15 -19.76
N VAL A 64 -1.48 23.47 -20.04
CA VAL A 64 -2.35 24.08 -21.05
C VAL A 64 -1.74 23.78 -22.40
N SER A 65 -2.44 23.00 -23.22
CA SER A 65 -2.05 22.78 -24.60
C SER A 65 -2.35 24.07 -25.37
N PHE A 66 -1.34 24.93 -25.55
CA PHE A 66 -1.43 26.01 -26.53
C PHE A 66 -1.51 25.33 -27.90
N ARG A 67 -2.71 25.22 -28.47
CA ARG A 67 -2.79 25.03 -29.91
C ARG A 67 -2.09 26.25 -30.51
N ASP A 68 -0.96 26.02 -31.16
CA ASP A 68 -0.36 26.91 -32.14
C ASP A 68 -1.37 27.14 -33.28
N HIS A 69 -2.40 27.94 -33.01
CA HIS A 69 -3.19 28.55 -34.05
C HIS A 69 -2.39 29.75 -34.52
N TRP A 70 -1.44 29.48 -35.41
CA TRP A 70 -0.76 30.51 -36.18
C TRP A 70 -1.82 31.49 -36.74
N PRO A 71 -1.61 32.82 -36.67
CA PRO A 71 -2.52 33.77 -37.30
C PRO A 71 -2.35 33.66 -38.82
N GLN A 72 -3.13 32.78 -39.46
CA GLN A 72 -3.11 32.67 -40.90
C GLN A 72 -4.00 33.74 -41.53
N SER A 73 -3.31 34.73 -42.09
CA SER A 73 -3.77 35.76 -43.02
C SER A 73 -4.35 37.04 -42.41
N MET A 74 -3.45 37.96 -42.09
CA MET A 74 -3.70 39.39 -42.32
C MET A 74 -3.97 39.59 -43.82
N SER A 75 -5.23 39.64 -44.26
CA SER A 75 -5.55 40.16 -45.59
C SER A 75 -5.54 41.69 -45.53
N ILE A 76 -4.40 42.28 -45.87
CA ILE A 76 -4.33 43.65 -46.38
C ILE A 76 -4.32 43.56 -47.91
N ARG A 77 -5.23 44.30 -48.56
CA ARG A 77 -5.29 44.87 -49.94
C ARG A 77 -6.79 45.00 -50.26
N ARG A 78 -7.37 46.12 -50.71
CA ARG A 78 -6.93 47.45 -51.12
C ARG A 78 -8.15 48.36 -50.97
#